data_AF-A0A9E1ML94-F1
#
_entry.id   AF-A0A9E1ML94-F1
#
_cell.length_a   1.000
_cell.length_b   1.000
_cell.length_c   1.000
_cell.angle_alpha   90.00
_cell.angle_beta   90.00
_cell.angle_gamma   90.00
#
_symmetry.space_group_name_H-M   'P 1'
#
loop_
_entity.id
_entity.type
_entity.pdbx_description
1 polymer ?
#
loop_
_entity_poly.entity_id
_entity_poly.type
_entity_poly.pdbx_seq_one_letter_code
_entity_poly.pdbx_strand_id
1 'polypeptide(L)'
;MNAQPLPQPNSYSFTAPTPWRKSMGHVLLGMALCTLTLRFLWLDYLLPAIGMVLSLWGFRALRRENNWFQGCFVLAVLKISVTVPILIGNTTVLPEMLRDTPIPFALTVLGTLLPLAEAFCLWRALCAAQCAVNRPPHARAAALLTLWYAFLIILALMQASSLLLVGGFFVIYFVLLHRVKRLVTELGTAGYAVCPAPVRVSDGQIALALSAVLVLGGGLGYLFGGSVPMDWHAMETSDEHAEIRAHLLELGFPEAVLNDLTPEDLAACDGALRVAVHTAEYPARLNQSPYMDSHDEYTVKELRLTGVGVQLPGERERWMIFHHFAWLVDPAFYGVESLHILPAYYTGGWNPDGKPTGQVLYDRDGRTFAAPYYALDHQTTHAQDFFGSVRTAPSIFASFSLPKQSARCRGYVAYPIAETVNIPTIVYSSLNYTHQRGWIQYPVVADPAQRGSYWNQNSLFLTIQNILRFYSTESGIDVLS
;
A
#
# COMPACT_ATOMS: atom_id res chain seq x y z
N MET A 1 34.65 12.52 75.73
CA MET A 1 35.20 12.66 74.37
C MET A 1 35.48 11.24 73.88
N ASN A 2 34.89 10.66 72.83
CA ASN A 2 34.00 11.12 71.76
C ASN A 2 33.03 9.97 71.47
N ALA A 3 31.72 10.23 71.52
CA ALA A 3 30.72 9.28 71.02
C ALA A 3 30.78 9.29 69.49
N GLN A 4 30.93 8.11 68.87
CA GLN A 4 30.73 7.92 67.44
C GLN A 4 29.29 8.33 67.07
N PRO A 5 29.08 9.13 66.01
CA PRO A 5 27.74 9.39 65.52
C PRO A 5 27.20 8.15 64.80
N LEU A 6 25.96 7.75 65.13
CA LEU A 6 25.18 6.78 64.37
C LEU A 6 25.01 7.23 62.92
N PRO A 7 25.05 6.33 61.93
CA PRO A 7 24.83 6.70 60.53
C PRO A 7 23.37 7.14 60.35
N GLN A 8 23.17 8.30 59.74
CA GLN A 8 21.84 8.73 59.30
C GLN A 8 21.34 7.77 58.19
N PRO A 9 20.08 7.33 58.22
CA PRO A 9 19.52 6.64 57.07
C PRO A 9 19.34 7.67 55.95
N ASN A 10 20.13 7.52 54.89
CA ASN A 10 19.93 8.22 53.63
C ASN A 10 18.50 7.97 53.13
N SER A 11 17.62 8.94 53.32
CA SER A 11 16.26 8.93 52.79
C SER A 11 16.27 9.27 51.30
N TYR A 12 16.81 8.37 50.48
CA TYR A 12 16.41 8.30 49.09
C TYR A 12 15.00 7.69 49.05
N SER A 13 13.99 8.51 49.32
CA SER A 13 12.61 8.16 49.04
C SER A 13 12.41 8.15 47.53
N PHE A 14 12.76 7.04 46.86
CA PHE A 14 12.03 6.65 45.66
C PHE A 14 10.59 6.37 46.12
N THR A 15 9.80 7.44 46.22
CA THR A 15 8.36 7.32 46.44
C THR A 15 7.82 6.58 45.23
N ALA A 16 7.50 5.29 45.40
CA ALA A 16 6.86 4.50 44.38
C ALA A 16 5.70 5.33 43.80
N PRO A 17 5.62 5.50 42.47
CA PRO A 17 4.60 6.36 41.88
C PRO A 17 3.23 5.88 42.34
N THR A 18 2.42 6.82 42.83
CA THR A 18 1.05 6.50 43.26
C THR A 18 0.30 5.84 42.09
N PRO A 19 -0.64 4.90 42.34
CA PRO A 19 -1.40 4.21 41.30
C PRO A 19 -2.01 5.16 40.26
N TRP A 20 -2.45 6.35 40.71
CA TRP A 20 -2.87 7.48 39.90
C TRP A 20 -1.80 7.95 38.90
N ARG A 21 -0.60 8.32 39.39
CA ARG A 21 0.50 8.82 38.55
C ARG A 21 0.98 7.79 37.55
N LYS A 22 1.05 6.52 37.95
CA LYS A 22 1.42 5.41 37.05
C LYS A 22 0.41 5.27 35.90
N SER A 23 -0.89 5.21 36.22
CA SER A 23 -1.95 5.03 35.22
C SER A 23 -2.01 6.18 34.23
N MET A 24 -1.95 7.42 34.73
CA MET A 24 -1.96 8.60 33.87
C MET A 24 -0.65 8.78 33.08
N GLY A 25 0.47 8.31 33.62
CA GLY A 25 1.73 8.21 32.88
C GLY A 25 1.59 7.34 31.63
N HIS A 26 0.92 6.18 31.73
CA HIS A 26 0.63 5.34 30.57
C HIS A 26 -0.30 6.02 29.56
N VAL A 27 -1.35 6.73 30.02
CA VAL A 27 -2.25 7.49 29.12
C VAL A 27 -1.48 8.54 28.33
N LEU A 28 -0.70 9.39 29.00
CA LEU A 28 0.01 10.48 28.32
C LEU A 28 1.11 9.97 27.38
N LEU A 29 1.81 8.90 27.77
CA LEU A 29 2.76 8.22 26.88
C LEU A 29 2.02 7.60 25.69
N GLY A 30 0.86 7.00 25.92
CA GLY A 30 0.01 6.43 24.87
C GLY A 30 -0.44 7.46 23.84
N MET A 31 -0.92 8.62 24.30
CA MET A 31 -1.28 9.75 23.46
C MET A 31 -0.08 10.28 22.66
N ALA A 32 1.10 10.35 23.26
CA ALA A 32 2.32 10.77 22.57
C ALA A 32 2.70 9.80 21.43
N LEU A 33 2.74 8.49 21.72
CA LEU A 33 3.11 7.46 20.76
C LEU A 33 2.10 7.33 19.60
N CYS A 34 0.81 7.58 19.85
CA CYS A 34 -0.21 7.61 18.80
C CYS A 34 -0.06 8.77 17.81
N THR A 35 0.68 9.83 18.17
CA THR A 35 0.87 11.03 17.31
C THR A 35 2.19 10.99 16.54
N LEU A 36 3.14 10.15 16.96
CA LEU A 36 4.43 10.01 16.29
C LEU A 36 4.31 9.09 15.06
N THR A 37 4.56 9.64 13.88
CA THR A 37 4.57 8.90 12.62
C THR A 37 5.99 8.84 12.05
N LEU A 38 6.68 7.71 12.27
CA LEU A 38 8.03 7.46 11.77
C LEU A 38 7.96 6.44 10.63
N ARG A 39 8.22 6.87 9.40
CA ARG A 39 8.06 6.06 8.16
C ARG A 39 9.21 5.08 7.91
N PHE A 40 9.89 4.61 8.95
CA PHE A 40 10.96 3.62 8.84
C PHE A 40 10.73 2.50 9.86
N LEU A 41 11.14 1.26 9.54
CA LEU A 41 11.03 0.07 10.39
C LEU A 41 9.59 -0.21 10.91
N TRP A 42 8.57 0.11 10.12
CA TRP A 42 7.15 -0.05 10.49
C TRP A 42 6.72 0.68 11.78
N LEU A 43 7.51 1.68 12.23
CA LEU A 43 7.25 2.41 13.47
C LEU A 43 5.96 3.25 13.41
N ASP A 44 5.54 3.63 12.22
CA ASP A 44 4.26 4.26 11.91
C ASP A 44 3.05 3.38 12.30
N TYR A 45 3.22 2.06 12.39
CA TYR A 45 2.19 1.13 12.87
C TYR A 45 2.45 0.67 14.31
N LEU A 46 3.71 0.41 14.65
CA LEU A 46 4.09 -0.12 15.97
C LEU A 46 3.91 0.92 17.09
N LEU A 47 4.31 2.17 16.89
CA LEU A 47 4.21 3.20 17.94
C LEU A 47 2.75 3.49 18.29
N PRO A 48 1.82 3.70 17.32
CA PRO A 48 0.41 3.86 17.66
C PRO A 48 -0.20 2.61 18.31
N ALA A 49 0.17 1.40 17.89
CA ALA A 49 -0.30 0.16 18.50
C ALA A 49 0.10 0.06 19.98
N ILE A 50 1.38 0.30 20.29
CA ILE A 50 1.88 0.35 21.67
C ILE A 50 1.18 1.47 22.44
N GLY A 51 1.01 2.63 21.81
CA GLY A 51 0.37 3.79 22.42
C GLY A 51 -1.08 3.51 22.84
N MET A 52 -1.86 2.82 22.01
CA MET A 52 -3.23 2.44 22.33
C MET A 52 -3.31 1.44 23.49
N VAL A 53 -2.39 0.46 23.55
CA VAL A 53 -2.34 -0.51 24.66
C VAL A 53 -2.00 0.21 25.98
N LEU A 54 -1.06 1.15 25.96
CA LEU A 54 -0.74 1.97 27.13
C LEU A 54 -1.92 2.83 27.60
N SER A 55 -2.62 3.50 26.67
CA SER A 55 -3.84 4.23 26.98
C SER A 55 -4.91 3.32 27.58
N LEU A 56 -5.09 2.11 27.03
CA LEU A 56 -6.04 1.12 27.57
C LEU A 56 -5.69 0.72 29.00
N TRP A 57 -4.43 0.40 29.31
CA TRP A 57 -4.00 0.08 30.67
C TRP A 57 -4.24 1.23 31.64
N GLY A 58 -3.88 2.44 31.22
CA GLY A 58 -4.10 3.65 32.01
C GLY A 58 -5.57 3.88 32.33
N PHE A 59 -6.46 3.87 31.33
CA PHE A 59 -7.89 4.08 31.55
C PHE A 59 -8.59 2.91 32.24
N ARG A 60 -8.14 1.67 32.02
CA ARG A 60 -8.69 0.47 32.68
C ARG A 60 -8.55 0.57 34.20
N ALA A 61 -7.43 1.11 34.70
CA ALA A 61 -7.22 1.34 36.12
C ALA A 61 -8.14 2.45 36.67
N LEU A 62 -8.40 3.49 35.87
CA LEU A 62 -9.17 4.68 36.25
C LEU A 62 -10.70 4.56 36.02
N ARG A 63 -11.16 3.48 35.37
CA ARG A 63 -12.54 3.35 34.84
C ARG A 63 -13.68 3.50 35.84
N ARG A 64 -13.44 3.35 37.15
CA ARG A 64 -14.46 3.44 38.21
C ARG A 64 -14.42 4.76 39.00
N GLU A 65 -13.46 5.62 38.72
CA GLU A 65 -13.27 6.87 39.48
C GLU A 65 -14.30 7.94 39.09
N ASN A 66 -14.64 8.06 37.81
CA ASN A 66 -15.72 8.92 37.34
C ASN A 66 -16.28 8.45 35.97
N ASN A 67 -17.48 8.92 35.62
CA ASN A 67 -18.14 8.58 34.35
C ASN A 67 -17.33 9.00 33.12
N TRP A 68 -16.51 10.05 33.21
CA TRP A 68 -15.69 10.54 32.11
C TRP A 68 -14.47 9.66 31.84
N PHE A 69 -13.83 9.10 32.88
CA PHE A 69 -12.77 8.10 32.78
C PHE A 69 -13.32 6.75 32.27
N GLN A 70 -14.55 6.40 32.66
CA GLN A 70 -15.25 5.28 32.03
C GLN A 70 -15.45 5.55 30.53
N GLY A 71 -15.83 6.77 30.14
CA GLY A 71 -15.91 7.20 28.75
C GLY A 71 -14.57 7.07 28.00
N CYS A 72 -13.47 7.54 28.58
CA CYS A 72 -12.12 7.35 28.02
C CYS A 72 -11.77 5.87 27.84
N PHE A 73 -12.12 5.02 28.80
CA PHE A 73 -11.89 3.57 28.68
C PHE A 73 -12.69 2.96 27.53
N VAL A 74 -13.98 3.32 27.38
CA VAL A 74 -14.81 2.86 26.25
C VAL A 74 -14.25 3.33 24.92
N LEU A 75 -13.83 4.60 24.81
CA LEU A 75 -13.21 5.14 23.61
C LEU A 75 -11.88 4.46 23.27
N ALA A 76 -11.05 4.13 24.27
CA ALA A 76 -9.80 3.39 24.06
C ALA A 76 -10.06 1.96 23.54
N VAL A 77 -11.08 1.27 24.08
CA VAL A 77 -11.51 -0.05 23.57
C VAL A 77 -12.04 0.06 22.14
N LEU A 78 -12.87 1.07 21.85
CA LEU A 78 -13.40 1.31 20.51
C LEU A 78 -12.26 1.57 19.51
N LYS A 79 -11.28 2.40 19.88
CA LYS A 79 -10.10 2.68 19.04
C LYS A 79 -9.33 1.41 18.71
N ILE A 80 -9.05 0.56 19.70
CA ILE A 80 -8.39 -0.74 19.47
C ILE A 80 -9.23 -1.64 18.57
N SER A 81 -10.56 -1.69 18.79
CA SER A 81 -11.47 -2.53 18.00
C SER A 81 -11.57 -2.11 16.53
N VAL A 82 -11.30 -0.84 16.22
CA VAL A 82 -11.24 -0.32 14.85
C VAL A 82 -9.85 -0.54 14.25
N THR A 83 -8.79 -0.25 15.00
CA THR A 83 -7.42 -0.32 14.47
C THR A 83 -6.91 -1.74 14.27
N VAL A 84 -7.23 -2.70 15.15
CA VAL A 84 -6.77 -4.09 15.01
C VAL A 84 -7.25 -4.72 13.68
N PRO A 85 -8.54 -4.63 13.29
CA PRO A 85 -8.98 -5.08 11.98
C PRO A 85 -8.33 -4.34 10.82
N ILE A 86 -8.04 -3.05 10.93
CA ILE A 86 -7.30 -2.29 9.89
C ILE A 86 -5.88 -2.85 9.73
N LEU A 87 -5.18 -3.10 10.85
CA LEU A 87 -3.83 -3.68 10.81
C LEU A 87 -3.85 -5.08 10.19
N ILE A 88 -4.85 -5.90 10.50
CA ILE A 88 -5.02 -7.21 9.87
C ILE A 88 -5.38 -7.05 8.39
N GLY A 89 -6.28 -6.14 8.03
CA GLY A 89 -6.66 -5.87 6.64
C GLY A 89 -5.49 -5.40 5.79
N ASN A 90 -4.52 -4.70 6.37
CA ASN A 90 -3.28 -4.31 5.67
C ASN A 90 -2.38 -5.51 5.30
N THR A 91 -2.63 -6.71 5.85
CA THR A 91 -1.97 -7.95 5.40
C THR A 91 -2.65 -8.57 4.17
N THR A 92 -3.68 -7.93 3.64
CA THR A 92 -4.43 -8.36 2.45
C THR A 92 -4.55 -7.22 1.44
N VAL A 93 -5.04 -7.54 0.24
CA VAL A 93 -5.39 -6.55 -0.80
C VAL A 93 -6.70 -5.79 -0.49
N LEU A 94 -7.37 -6.08 0.63
CA LEU A 94 -8.66 -5.51 1.00
C LEU A 94 -8.69 -3.97 1.02
N PRO A 95 -7.66 -3.24 1.49
CA PRO A 95 -7.68 -1.79 1.43
C PRO A 95 -7.83 -1.24 0.00
N GLU A 96 -7.28 -1.94 -1.00
CA GLU A 96 -7.43 -1.57 -2.40
C GLU A 96 -8.85 -1.86 -2.90
N MET A 97 -9.37 -3.05 -2.60
CA MET A 97 -10.73 -3.43 -2.99
C MET A 97 -11.80 -2.48 -2.43
N LEU A 98 -11.51 -1.84 -1.29
CA LEU A 98 -12.40 -0.89 -0.65
C LEU A 98 -12.17 0.57 -1.09
N ARG A 99 -11.19 0.85 -1.95
CA ARG A 99 -10.77 2.21 -2.33
C ARG A 99 -11.93 3.08 -2.80
N ASP A 100 -12.80 2.54 -3.65
CA ASP A 100 -13.91 3.28 -4.26
C ASP A 100 -15.21 3.24 -3.43
N THR A 101 -15.15 2.62 -2.24
CA THR A 101 -16.28 2.56 -1.30
C THR A 101 -16.21 3.74 -0.31
N PRO A 102 -17.30 4.11 0.37
CA PRO A 102 -17.25 5.13 1.41
C PRO A 102 -16.54 4.68 2.71
N ILE A 103 -16.12 3.41 2.80
CA ILE A 103 -15.57 2.82 4.03
C ILE A 103 -14.24 3.47 4.44
N PRO A 104 -13.21 3.63 3.57
CA PRO A 104 -11.96 4.27 3.95
C PRO A 104 -12.15 5.71 4.42
N PHE A 105 -13.07 6.45 3.79
CA PHE A 105 -13.44 7.79 4.23
C PHE A 105 -14.06 7.76 5.62
N ALA A 106 -15.04 6.88 5.88
CA ALA A 106 -15.65 6.74 7.19
C ALA A 106 -14.64 6.35 8.29
N LEU A 107 -13.71 5.43 7.99
CA LEU A 107 -12.64 5.04 8.91
C LEU A 107 -11.67 6.19 9.20
N THR A 108 -11.38 7.03 8.21
CA THR A 108 -10.55 8.24 8.38
C THR A 108 -11.25 9.26 9.27
N VAL A 109 -12.53 9.53 9.04
CA VAL A 109 -13.35 10.40 9.90
C VAL A 109 -13.41 9.86 11.33
N LEU A 110 -13.63 8.55 11.49
CA LEU A 110 -13.64 7.93 12.82
C LEU A 110 -12.26 8.04 13.51
N GLY A 111 -11.18 7.77 12.79
CA GLY A 111 -9.80 7.86 13.28
C GLY A 111 -9.38 9.28 13.71
N THR A 112 -10.01 10.32 13.14
CA THR A 112 -9.77 11.73 13.51
C THR A 112 -10.67 12.20 14.65
N LEU A 113 -11.93 11.76 14.71
CA LEU A 113 -12.87 12.13 15.77
C LEU A 113 -12.60 11.41 17.10
N LEU A 114 -12.12 10.17 17.07
CA LEU A 114 -11.83 9.41 18.29
C LEU A 114 -10.80 10.09 19.22
N PRO A 115 -9.62 10.56 18.75
CA PRO A 115 -8.68 11.31 19.58
C PRO A 115 -9.26 12.60 20.15
N LEU A 116 -10.10 13.32 19.39
CA LEU A 116 -10.78 14.52 19.87
C LEU A 116 -11.75 14.19 21.03
N ALA A 117 -12.58 13.15 20.85
CA ALA A 117 -13.49 12.68 21.88
C ALA A 117 -12.74 12.19 23.13
N GLU A 118 -11.63 11.46 22.95
CA GLU A 118 -10.78 10.99 24.04
C GLU A 118 -10.18 12.17 24.83
N ALA A 119 -9.67 13.19 24.15
CA ALA A 119 -9.14 14.41 24.78
C ALA A 119 -10.22 15.20 25.52
N PHE A 120 -11.42 15.32 24.94
CA PHE A 120 -12.56 15.97 25.59
C PHE A 120 -12.99 15.22 26.85
N CYS A 121 -13.14 13.89 26.77
CA CYS A 121 -13.46 13.05 27.93
C CYS A 121 -12.38 13.16 29.00
N LEU A 122 -11.10 13.17 28.62
CA LEU A 122 -9.98 13.34 29.55
C LEU A 122 -10.02 14.71 30.24
N TRP A 123 -10.32 15.78 29.50
CA TRP A 123 -10.49 17.12 30.08
C TRP A 123 -11.59 17.13 31.15
N ARG A 124 -12.77 16.58 30.82
CA ARG A 124 -13.90 16.49 31.75
C ARG A 124 -13.58 15.60 32.97
N ALA A 125 -12.86 14.51 32.76
CA ALA A 125 -12.41 13.62 33.83
C ALA A 125 -11.44 14.30 34.80
N LEU A 126 -10.50 15.11 34.29
CA LEU A 126 -9.56 15.87 35.11
C LEU A 126 -10.25 17.01 35.86
N CYS A 127 -11.26 17.67 35.29
CA CYS A 127 -12.08 18.64 36.02
C CYS A 127 -12.82 17.97 37.18
N ALA A 128 -13.41 16.78 36.96
CA ALA A 128 -14.06 16.03 38.03
C ALA A 128 -13.07 15.60 39.13
N ALA A 129 -11.85 15.20 38.75
CA ALA A 129 -10.78 14.90 39.71
C ALA A 129 -10.33 16.12 40.52
N GLN A 130 -10.30 17.33 39.92
CA GLN A 130 -10.03 18.57 40.65
C GLN A 130 -11.11 18.88 41.68
N CYS A 131 -12.40 18.73 41.32
CA CYS A 131 -13.50 18.92 42.25
C CYS A 131 -13.43 17.97 43.44
N ALA A 132 -13.01 16.72 43.23
CA ALA A 132 -12.86 15.72 44.29
C ALA A 132 -11.80 16.12 45.36
N VAL A 133 -10.90 17.06 45.03
CA VAL A 133 -9.87 17.60 45.95
C VAL A 133 -10.16 19.07 46.30
N ASN A 134 -11.41 19.51 46.18
CA ASN A 134 -11.86 20.89 46.46
C ASN A 134 -11.08 21.97 45.70
N ARG A 135 -10.55 21.65 44.51
CA ARG A 135 -9.94 22.63 43.60
C ARG A 135 -10.94 23.08 42.54
N PRO A 136 -10.85 24.32 42.05
CA PRO A 136 -11.75 24.80 41.01
C PRO A 136 -11.53 24.02 39.70
N PRO A 137 -12.59 23.70 38.94
CA PRO A 137 -12.56 22.78 37.78
C PRO A 137 -11.94 23.43 36.52
N HIS A 138 -10.68 23.84 36.62
CA HIS A 138 -9.94 24.52 35.56
C HIS A 138 -8.77 23.65 35.08
N ALA A 139 -9.05 22.48 34.51
CA ALA A 139 -8.04 21.65 33.84
C ALA A 139 -7.66 22.26 32.47
N ARG A 140 -7.16 23.51 32.47
CA ARG A 140 -6.88 24.33 31.28
C ARG A 140 -5.98 23.63 30.27
N ALA A 141 -4.98 22.88 30.74
CA ALA A 141 -4.06 22.16 29.86
C ALA A 141 -4.77 21.08 29.02
N ALA A 142 -5.73 20.36 29.60
CA ALA A 142 -6.51 19.36 28.88
C ALA A 142 -7.58 19.98 27.97
N ALA A 143 -8.15 21.12 28.36
CA ALA A 143 -9.02 21.91 27.49
C ALA A 143 -8.28 22.37 26.23
N LEU A 144 -7.06 22.93 26.40
CA LEU A 144 -6.19 23.33 25.30
C LEU A 144 -5.81 22.16 24.40
N LEU A 145 -5.58 20.97 24.97
CA LEU A 145 -5.32 19.75 24.20
C LEU A 145 -6.54 19.32 23.36
N THR A 146 -7.75 19.51 23.88
CA THR A 146 -8.98 19.26 23.12
C THR A 146 -9.12 20.25 21.95
N LEU A 147 -8.90 21.54 22.22
CA LEU A 147 -8.90 22.58 21.20
C LEU A 147 -7.83 22.35 20.13
N TRP A 148 -6.68 21.81 20.53
CA TRP A 148 -5.61 21.41 19.61
C TRP A 148 -6.08 20.36 18.60
N TYR A 149 -6.74 19.29 19.03
CA TYR A 149 -7.29 18.29 18.10
C TYR A 149 -8.38 18.88 17.19
N ALA A 150 -9.25 19.76 17.71
CA ALA A 150 -10.25 20.45 16.90
C ALA A 150 -9.59 21.35 15.83
N PHE A 151 -8.53 22.06 16.20
CA PHE A 151 -7.74 22.86 15.27
C PHE A 151 -7.10 22.02 14.16
N LEU A 152 -6.54 20.85 14.48
CA LEU A 152 -5.99 19.93 13.48
C LEU A 152 -7.05 19.44 12.48
N ILE A 153 -8.28 19.19 12.94
CA ILE A 153 -9.40 18.81 12.06
C ILE A 153 -9.76 19.96 11.11
N ILE A 154 -9.83 21.20 11.60
CA ILE A 154 -10.11 22.38 10.78
C ILE A 154 -9.01 22.57 9.72
N LEU A 155 -7.74 22.43 10.09
CA LEU A 155 -6.63 22.48 9.13
C LEU A 155 -6.72 21.40 8.06
N ALA A 156 -7.08 20.17 8.43
CA ALA A 156 -7.28 19.07 7.50
C ALA A 156 -8.41 19.39 6.50
N LEU A 157 -9.53 19.98 6.96
CA LEU A 157 -10.63 20.40 6.11
C LEU A 157 -10.24 21.54 5.15
N MET A 158 -9.33 22.42 5.57
CA MET A 158 -8.81 23.52 4.75
C MET A 158 -7.74 23.08 3.74
N GLN A 159 -7.33 21.80 3.73
CA GLN A 159 -6.24 21.26 2.90
C GLN A 159 -4.92 22.07 2.99
N ALA A 160 -4.69 22.73 4.13
CA ALA A 160 -3.55 23.61 4.31
C ALA A 160 -2.26 22.78 4.44
N SER A 161 -1.47 22.70 3.36
CA SER A 161 -0.21 21.97 3.32
C SER A 161 0.98 22.93 3.39
N SER A 162 1.65 23.01 4.54
CA SER A 162 2.99 23.61 4.58
C SER A 162 3.91 22.83 5.52
N LEU A 163 5.03 22.36 4.95
CA LEU A 163 6.04 21.55 5.64
C LEU A 163 6.64 22.29 6.86
N LEU A 164 6.73 23.63 6.78
CA LEU A 164 7.30 24.50 7.82
C LEU A 164 6.47 24.51 9.13
N LEU A 165 5.22 24.00 9.13
CA LEU A 165 4.38 23.91 10.32
C LEU A 165 4.55 22.60 11.11
N VAL A 166 5.10 21.55 10.51
CA VAL A 166 5.09 20.20 11.10
C VAL A 166 5.91 20.13 12.39
N GLY A 167 7.13 20.69 12.40
CA GLY A 167 7.99 20.70 13.58
C GLY A 167 7.41 21.52 14.74
N GLY A 168 6.87 22.71 14.46
CA GLY A 168 6.25 23.58 15.46
C GLY A 168 5.02 22.94 16.11
N PHE A 169 4.22 22.21 15.33
CA PHE A 169 3.04 21.51 15.83
C PHE A 169 3.39 20.40 16.84
N PHE A 170 4.45 19.63 16.58
CA PHE A 170 4.93 18.66 17.56
C PHE A 170 5.38 19.33 18.86
N VAL A 171 6.13 20.44 18.78
CA VAL A 171 6.59 21.17 19.98
C VAL A 171 5.39 21.64 20.81
N ILE A 172 4.39 22.25 20.17
CA ILE A 172 3.16 22.71 20.86
C ILE A 172 2.45 21.51 21.52
N TYR A 173 2.27 20.42 20.80
CA TYR A 173 1.63 19.21 21.32
C TYR A 173 2.36 18.63 22.54
N PHE A 174 3.68 18.49 22.48
CA PHE A 174 4.48 18.00 23.62
C PHE A 174 4.46 18.95 24.81
N VAL A 175 4.45 20.27 24.59
CA VAL A 175 4.27 21.26 25.66
C VAL A 175 2.89 21.10 26.32
N LEU A 176 1.83 20.86 25.55
CA LEU A 176 0.49 20.59 26.08
C LEU A 176 0.47 19.30 26.92
N LEU A 177 1.03 18.20 26.42
CA LEU A 177 1.14 16.95 27.18
C LEU A 177 1.95 17.13 28.47
N HIS A 178 3.05 17.89 28.43
CA HIS A 178 3.85 18.19 29.61
C HIS A 178 3.06 19.00 30.65
N ARG A 179 2.26 19.98 30.21
CA ARG A 179 1.38 20.77 31.09
C ARG A 179 0.29 19.89 31.73
N VAL A 180 -0.28 18.93 30.99
CA VAL A 180 -1.22 17.95 31.55
C VAL A 180 -0.51 17.05 32.57
N LYS A 181 0.70 16.55 32.26
CA LYS A 181 1.51 15.75 33.20
C LYS A 181 1.79 16.51 34.50
N ARG A 182 2.09 17.80 34.41
CA ARG A 182 2.28 18.66 35.58
C ARG A 182 1.00 18.73 36.43
N LEU A 183 -0.15 18.99 35.82
CA LEU A 183 -1.45 19.01 36.52
C LEU A 183 -1.74 17.68 37.26
N VAL A 184 -1.48 16.55 36.60
CA VAL A 184 -1.64 15.21 37.18
C VAL A 184 -0.75 15.01 38.40
N THR A 185 0.48 15.53 38.34
CA THR A 185 1.45 15.47 39.43
C THR A 185 0.97 16.30 40.62
N GLU A 186 0.46 17.51 40.35
CA GLU A 186 -0.10 18.43 41.35
C GLU A 186 -1.34 17.86 42.04
N LEU A 187 -2.22 17.17 41.31
CA LEU A 187 -3.36 16.45 41.88
C LEU A 187 -2.91 15.32 42.81
N GLY A 188 -1.91 14.54 42.39
CA GLY A 188 -1.35 13.48 43.23
C GLY A 188 -0.69 14.02 44.51
N THR A 189 -0.03 15.18 44.47
CA THR A 189 0.50 15.81 45.70
C THR A 189 -0.59 16.40 46.59
N ALA A 190 -1.72 16.81 46.01
CA ALA A 190 -2.85 17.37 46.75
C ALA A 190 -3.69 16.29 47.48
N GLY A 191 -3.27 15.03 47.45
CA GLY A 191 -3.96 13.93 48.11
C GLY A 191 -4.97 13.20 47.21
N TYR A 192 -5.00 13.46 45.90
CA TYR A 192 -5.81 12.65 44.98
C TYR A 192 -5.26 11.22 44.93
N ALA A 193 -5.97 10.30 45.56
CA ALA A 193 -5.69 8.87 45.55
C ALA A 193 -6.77 8.15 44.76
N VAL A 194 -6.35 7.16 43.99
CA VAL A 194 -7.23 6.30 43.18
C VAL A 194 -7.15 4.91 43.75
N CYS A 195 -8.31 4.26 43.89
CA CYS A 195 -8.37 2.84 44.18
C CYS A 195 -8.47 2.11 42.83
N PRO A 196 -7.36 1.52 42.31
CA PRO A 196 -7.39 0.90 41.00
C PRO A 196 -8.51 -0.13 40.93
N ALA A 197 -9.35 -0.04 39.90
CA ALA A 197 -10.50 -0.92 39.77
C ALA A 197 -10.03 -2.39 39.74
N PRO A 198 -10.70 -3.32 40.45
CA PRO A 198 -10.26 -4.71 40.52
C PRO A 198 -10.19 -5.32 39.12
N VAL A 199 -9.11 -6.04 38.87
CA VAL A 199 -8.74 -6.56 37.56
C VAL A 199 -8.85 -8.09 37.60
N ARG A 200 -9.80 -8.67 36.84
CA ARG A 200 -9.92 -10.13 36.71
C ARG A 200 -8.93 -10.74 35.71
N VAL A 201 -8.52 -9.94 34.72
CA VAL A 201 -7.60 -10.34 33.63
C VAL A 201 -6.42 -9.39 33.64
N SER A 202 -5.21 -9.90 33.84
CA SER A 202 -4.00 -9.07 33.91
C SER A 202 -3.73 -8.31 32.61
N ASP A 203 -3.01 -7.20 32.71
CA ASP A 203 -2.62 -6.39 31.54
C ASP A 203 -1.77 -7.20 30.54
N GLY A 204 -0.93 -8.11 31.05
CA GLY A 204 -0.14 -9.03 30.24
C GLY A 204 -0.98 -10.05 29.46
N GLN A 205 -2.06 -10.57 30.04
CA GLN A 205 -2.99 -11.45 29.34
C GLN A 205 -3.73 -10.73 28.21
N ILE A 206 -4.09 -9.46 28.39
CA ILE A 206 -4.72 -8.65 27.33
C ILE A 206 -3.73 -8.39 26.20
N ALA A 207 -2.50 -8.01 26.53
CA ALA A 207 -1.45 -7.82 25.53
C ALA A 207 -1.18 -9.12 24.76
N LEU A 208 -1.07 -10.25 25.45
CA LEU A 208 -0.91 -11.56 24.82
C LEU A 208 -2.09 -11.89 23.89
N ALA A 209 -3.33 -11.66 24.32
CA ALA A 209 -4.51 -11.89 23.51
C ALA A 209 -4.52 -11.00 22.25
N LEU A 210 -4.22 -9.70 22.39
CA LEU A 210 -4.13 -8.77 21.25
C LEU A 210 -3.01 -9.17 20.28
N SER A 211 -1.84 -9.53 20.79
CA SER A 211 -0.73 -10.04 19.99
C SER A 211 -1.10 -11.34 19.27
N ALA A 212 -1.78 -12.28 19.94
CA ALA A 212 -2.25 -13.52 19.33
C ALA A 212 -3.26 -13.24 18.21
N VAL A 213 -4.21 -12.32 18.41
CA VAL A 213 -5.17 -11.91 17.38
C VAL A 213 -4.46 -11.28 16.18
N LEU A 214 -3.48 -10.41 16.40
CA LEU A 214 -2.71 -9.80 15.31
C LEU A 214 -1.86 -10.82 14.55
N VAL A 215 -1.20 -11.76 15.24
CA VAL A 215 -0.37 -12.78 14.61
C VAL A 215 -1.22 -13.79 13.84
N LEU A 216 -2.29 -14.31 14.44
CA LEU A 216 -3.19 -15.26 13.79
C LEU A 216 -3.95 -14.59 12.64
N GLY A 217 -4.51 -13.41 12.89
CA GLY A 217 -5.25 -12.63 11.89
C GLY A 217 -4.35 -12.22 10.72
N GLY A 218 -3.16 -11.70 11.00
CA GLY A 218 -2.18 -11.35 9.97
C GLY A 218 -1.67 -12.56 9.21
N GLY A 219 -1.41 -13.68 9.89
CA GLY A 219 -1.04 -14.95 9.26
C GLY A 219 -2.12 -15.45 8.31
N LEU A 220 -3.39 -15.45 8.73
CA LEU A 220 -4.52 -15.79 7.85
C LEU A 220 -4.66 -14.80 6.69
N GLY A 221 -4.47 -13.52 6.94
CA GLY A 221 -4.49 -12.48 5.90
C GLY A 221 -3.43 -12.72 4.83
N TYR A 222 -2.19 -13.01 5.20
CA TYR A 222 -1.14 -13.38 4.23
C TYR A 222 -1.44 -14.68 3.48
N LEU A 223 -2.05 -15.67 4.13
CA LEU A 223 -2.34 -16.96 3.50
C LEU A 223 -3.44 -16.89 2.44
N PHE A 224 -4.46 -16.05 2.67
CA PHE A 224 -5.70 -16.04 1.88
C PHE A 224 -6.02 -14.71 1.19
N GLY A 225 -5.43 -13.60 1.63
CA GLY A 225 -5.76 -12.26 1.16
C GLY A 225 -4.63 -11.57 0.37
N GLY A 226 -3.55 -12.27 0.06
CA GLY A 226 -2.42 -11.75 -0.72
C GLY A 226 -2.63 -11.73 -2.25
N SER A 227 -3.81 -12.14 -2.73
CA SER A 227 -4.15 -12.20 -4.17
C SER A 227 -5.42 -11.43 -4.47
N VAL A 228 -5.50 -10.81 -5.65
CA VAL A 228 -6.73 -10.17 -6.14
C VAL A 228 -7.71 -11.22 -6.71
N PRO A 229 -9.03 -11.03 -6.57
CA PRO A 229 -10.00 -11.90 -7.22
C PRO A 229 -9.94 -11.70 -8.73
N MET A 230 -9.98 -12.81 -9.49
CA MET A 230 -9.88 -12.83 -10.93
C MET A 230 -11.01 -13.68 -11.51
N ASP A 231 -11.64 -13.21 -12.59
CA ASP A 231 -12.79 -13.86 -13.23
C ASP A 231 -12.33 -14.93 -14.24
N TRP A 232 -11.71 -15.99 -13.72
CA TRP A 232 -11.20 -17.10 -14.52
C TRP A 232 -12.32 -17.94 -15.14
N HIS A 233 -12.28 -18.10 -16.46
CA HIS A 233 -13.15 -19.00 -17.21
C HIS A 233 -12.33 -19.92 -18.12
N ALA A 234 -12.89 -21.08 -18.47
CA ALA A 234 -12.26 -21.93 -19.47
C ALA A 234 -12.25 -21.19 -20.81
N MET A 235 -11.14 -21.25 -21.53
CA MET A 235 -11.04 -20.67 -22.87
C MET A 235 -11.65 -21.66 -23.86
N GLU A 236 -12.63 -21.20 -24.62
CA GLU A 236 -13.17 -21.98 -25.73
C GLU A 236 -12.25 -21.80 -26.94
N THR A 237 -11.89 -22.91 -27.59
CA THR A 237 -11.18 -22.87 -28.87
C THR A 237 -12.20 -22.52 -29.94
N SER A 238 -12.16 -21.28 -30.43
CA SER A 238 -12.94 -20.83 -31.58
C SER A 238 -12.06 -20.85 -32.84
N ASP A 239 -12.60 -21.38 -33.94
CA ASP A 239 -11.99 -21.29 -35.28
C ASP A 239 -12.38 -19.99 -36.00
N GLU A 240 -13.09 -19.09 -35.33
CA GLU A 240 -13.39 -17.76 -35.85
C GLU A 240 -12.09 -17.00 -36.17
N HIS A 241 -12.09 -16.26 -37.28
CA HIS A 241 -10.92 -15.51 -37.77
C HIS A 241 -9.69 -16.36 -38.14
N ALA A 242 -9.86 -17.64 -38.48
CA ALA A 242 -8.78 -18.51 -38.95
C ALA A 242 -7.97 -17.92 -40.12
N GLU A 243 -8.62 -17.20 -41.04
CA GLU A 243 -7.95 -16.53 -42.16
C GLU A 243 -7.02 -15.40 -41.69
N ILE A 244 -7.50 -14.56 -40.76
CA ILE A 244 -6.69 -13.47 -40.15
C ILE A 244 -5.49 -14.06 -39.41
N ARG A 245 -5.72 -15.14 -38.65
CA ARG A 245 -4.65 -15.87 -37.97
C ARG A 245 -3.60 -16.40 -38.94
N ALA A 246 -4.00 -17.06 -40.02
CA ALA A 246 -3.06 -17.58 -41.02
C ALA A 246 -2.25 -16.45 -41.66
N HIS A 247 -2.91 -15.35 -42.02
CA HIS A 247 -2.27 -14.16 -42.57
C HIS A 247 -1.24 -13.52 -41.61
N LEU A 248 -1.59 -13.39 -40.32
CA LEU A 248 -0.66 -12.86 -39.31
C LEU A 248 0.56 -13.78 -39.12
N LEU A 249 0.39 -15.10 -39.17
CA LEU A 249 1.51 -16.05 -39.11
C LEU A 249 2.43 -15.89 -40.33
N GLU A 250 1.88 -15.71 -41.53
CA GLU A 250 2.65 -15.46 -42.76
C GLU A 250 3.46 -14.16 -42.67
N LEU A 251 2.91 -13.13 -42.02
CA LEU A 251 3.61 -11.87 -41.76
C LEU A 251 4.66 -11.96 -40.63
N GLY A 252 4.79 -13.11 -39.96
CA GLY A 252 5.78 -13.34 -38.91
C GLY A 252 5.29 -13.04 -37.49
N PHE A 253 3.99 -12.94 -37.26
CA PHE A 253 3.43 -12.83 -35.91
C PHE A 253 3.73 -14.12 -35.10
N PRO A 254 4.27 -14.04 -33.88
CA PRO A 254 4.61 -15.23 -33.10
C PRO A 254 3.38 -16.08 -32.75
N GLU A 255 3.37 -17.35 -33.18
CA GLU A 255 2.25 -18.27 -32.97
C GLU A 255 1.85 -18.39 -31.49
N ALA A 256 2.84 -18.40 -30.58
CA ALA A 256 2.60 -18.48 -29.14
C ALA A 256 1.80 -17.28 -28.60
N VAL A 257 2.04 -16.08 -29.12
CA VAL A 257 1.29 -14.87 -28.73
C VAL A 257 -0.08 -14.86 -29.41
N LEU A 258 -0.14 -15.30 -30.67
CA LEU A 258 -1.38 -15.36 -31.46
C LEU A 258 -2.42 -16.33 -30.86
N ASN A 259 -1.95 -17.43 -30.26
CA ASN A 259 -2.77 -18.40 -29.52
C ASN A 259 -3.43 -17.84 -28.27
N ASP A 260 -2.96 -16.71 -27.78
CA ASP A 260 -3.44 -16.12 -26.54
C ASP A 260 -4.40 -14.95 -26.78
N LEU A 261 -4.56 -14.47 -28.02
CA LEU A 261 -5.42 -13.32 -28.33
C LEU A 261 -6.91 -13.68 -28.19
N THR A 262 -7.71 -12.71 -27.71
CA THR A 262 -9.16 -12.80 -27.80
C THR A 262 -9.62 -12.69 -29.26
N PRO A 263 -10.82 -13.19 -29.61
CA PRO A 263 -11.39 -13.01 -30.94
C PRO A 263 -11.47 -11.54 -31.36
N GLU A 264 -11.78 -10.63 -30.43
CA GLU A 264 -11.87 -9.19 -30.70
C GLU A 264 -10.52 -8.56 -31.03
N ASP A 265 -9.47 -8.90 -30.27
CA ASP A 265 -8.12 -8.37 -30.52
C ASP A 265 -7.50 -8.98 -31.79
N LEU A 266 -7.85 -10.23 -32.11
CA LEU A 266 -7.50 -10.86 -33.38
C LEU A 266 -8.21 -10.17 -34.56
N ALA A 267 -9.52 -9.92 -34.44
CA ALA A 267 -10.29 -9.20 -35.45
C ALA A 267 -9.83 -7.75 -35.65
N ALA A 268 -9.34 -7.10 -34.60
CA ALA A 268 -8.76 -5.76 -34.70
C ALA A 268 -7.45 -5.71 -35.53
N CYS A 269 -6.87 -6.87 -35.85
CA CYS A 269 -5.72 -7.02 -36.72
C CYS A 269 -6.09 -7.37 -38.18
N ASP A 270 -7.38 -7.31 -38.54
CA ASP A 270 -7.83 -7.59 -39.90
C ASP A 270 -7.15 -6.67 -40.93
N GLY A 271 -6.78 -7.25 -42.07
CA GLY A 271 -6.06 -6.55 -43.14
C GLY A 271 -4.63 -6.13 -42.78
N ALA A 272 -4.01 -6.73 -41.75
CA ALA A 272 -2.63 -6.46 -41.36
C ALA A 272 -1.66 -6.40 -42.56
N LEU A 273 -0.80 -5.40 -42.58
CA LEU A 273 0.14 -5.18 -43.68
C LEU A 273 1.53 -5.71 -43.37
N ARG A 274 1.99 -5.50 -42.13
CA ARG A 274 3.34 -5.85 -41.68
C ARG A 274 3.35 -6.10 -40.17
N VAL A 275 4.32 -6.87 -39.70
CA VAL A 275 4.49 -7.18 -38.28
C VAL A 275 5.93 -6.90 -37.82
N ALA A 276 6.06 -6.14 -36.74
CA ALA A 276 7.32 -5.91 -36.01
C ALA A 276 7.33 -6.79 -34.76
N VAL A 277 8.42 -7.50 -34.48
CA VAL A 277 8.53 -8.38 -33.30
C VAL A 277 9.84 -8.11 -32.56
N HIS A 278 9.76 -8.00 -31.24
CA HIS A 278 10.91 -8.04 -30.36
C HIS A 278 10.65 -9.00 -29.20
N THR A 279 11.49 -10.03 -29.06
CA THR A 279 11.39 -11.03 -27.99
C THR A 279 12.67 -11.06 -27.19
N ALA A 280 12.53 -11.04 -25.87
CA ALA A 280 13.63 -11.18 -24.94
C ALA A 280 13.23 -12.11 -23.78
N GLU A 281 14.22 -12.83 -23.26
CA GLU A 281 14.06 -13.75 -22.14
C GLU A 281 14.96 -13.32 -20.98
N TYR A 282 14.43 -13.39 -19.77
CA TYR A 282 15.06 -12.83 -18.58
C TYR A 282 15.06 -13.83 -17.42
N PRO A 283 16.12 -13.82 -16.59
CA PRO A 283 16.05 -14.43 -15.28
C PRO A 283 15.12 -13.63 -14.38
N ALA A 284 14.04 -14.24 -13.91
CA ALA A 284 13.03 -13.63 -13.05
C ALA A 284 13.08 -14.12 -11.59
N ARG A 285 13.95 -15.10 -11.29
CA ARG A 285 14.13 -15.61 -9.92
C ARG A 285 15.42 -15.16 -9.23
N LEU A 286 16.39 -14.60 -9.95
CA LEU A 286 17.67 -14.18 -9.37
C LEU A 286 17.52 -13.07 -8.34
N ASN A 287 18.34 -13.13 -7.28
CA ASN A 287 18.44 -12.08 -6.24
C ASN A 287 19.23 -10.84 -6.70
N GLN A 288 19.81 -10.85 -7.89
CA GLN A 288 20.64 -9.79 -8.44
C GLN A 288 20.00 -9.26 -9.74
N SER A 289 20.42 -8.08 -10.18
CA SER A 289 19.85 -7.40 -11.35
C SER A 289 19.84 -8.32 -12.58
N PRO A 290 18.68 -8.48 -13.27
CA PRO A 290 18.60 -9.31 -14.47
C PRO A 290 19.48 -8.79 -15.62
N TYR A 291 19.98 -7.55 -15.49
CA TYR A 291 20.84 -6.89 -16.47
C TYR A 291 22.34 -6.99 -16.15
N MET A 292 22.74 -7.47 -14.97
CA MET A 292 24.15 -7.56 -14.59
C MET A 292 24.82 -8.89 -14.98
N ASP A 293 24.05 -9.96 -15.15
CA ASP A 293 24.59 -11.32 -15.37
C ASP A 293 23.97 -12.05 -16.57
N SER A 294 23.33 -11.31 -17.49
CA SER A 294 22.72 -11.88 -18.71
C SER A 294 23.72 -12.55 -19.69
N HIS A 295 25.00 -12.62 -19.32
CA HIS A 295 26.09 -13.19 -20.12
C HIS A 295 26.51 -14.59 -19.69
N ASP A 296 25.97 -15.13 -18.58
CA ASP A 296 26.22 -16.53 -18.21
C ASP A 296 25.22 -17.45 -18.92
N GLU A 297 25.70 -18.23 -19.88
CA GLU A 297 24.93 -19.13 -20.73
C GLU A 297 24.14 -20.18 -19.93
N TYR A 298 24.57 -20.45 -18.69
CA TYR A 298 23.91 -21.40 -17.78
C TYR A 298 22.77 -20.81 -16.96
N THR A 299 22.50 -19.51 -17.08
CA THR A 299 21.40 -18.86 -16.35
C THR A 299 20.05 -19.27 -16.93
N VAL A 300 19.21 -19.89 -16.11
CA VAL A 300 17.82 -20.23 -16.48
C VAL A 300 17.05 -18.93 -16.69
N LYS A 301 16.42 -18.78 -17.86
CA LYS A 301 15.55 -17.65 -18.17
C LYS A 301 14.11 -18.07 -17.93
N GLU A 302 13.51 -17.54 -16.87
CA GLU A 302 12.17 -17.98 -16.44
C GLU A 302 11.04 -17.20 -17.10
N LEU A 303 11.29 -15.97 -17.55
CA LEU A 303 10.27 -15.07 -18.09
C LEU A 303 10.64 -14.62 -19.51
N ARG A 304 9.73 -14.86 -20.46
CA ARG A 304 9.81 -14.31 -21.82
C ARG A 304 8.89 -13.11 -21.94
N LEU A 305 9.40 -12.01 -22.45
CA LEU A 305 8.63 -10.82 -22.81
C LEU A 305 8.69 -10.64 -24.33
N THR A 306 7.54 -10.41 -24.96
CA THR A 306 7.42 -10.25 -26.41
C THR A 306 6.61 -9.00 -26.72
N GLY A 307 7.22 -8.05 -27.42
CA GLY A 307 6.55 -6.90 -28.02
C GLY A 307 6.23 -7.19 -29.47
N VAL A 308 5.00 -6.89 -29.91
CA VAL A 308 4.57 -7.01 -31.31
C VAL A 308 3.90 -5.72 -31.76
N GLY A 309 4.23 -5.24 -32.95
CA GLY A 309 3.50 -4.16 -33.62
C GLY A 309 2.90 -4.69 -34.92
N VAL A 310 1.59 -4.55 -35.10
CA VAL A 310 0.88 -4.92 -36.33
C VAL A 310 0.44 -3.66 -37.06
N GLN A 311 0.94 -3.44 -38.28
CA GLN A 311 0.54 -2.31 -39.09
C GLN A 311 -0.83 -2.55 -39.71
N LEU A 312 -1.75 -1.60 -39.54
CA LEU A 312 -3.12 -1.68 -40.03
C LEU A 312 -3.33 -0.75 -41.25
N PRO A 313 -4.28 -1.08 -42.14
CA PRO A 313 -4.64 -0.20 -43.24
C PRO A 313 -5.33 1.08 -42.74
N GLY A 314 -5.06 2.20 -43.41
CA GLY A 314 -5.65 3.49 -43.08
C GLY A 314 -5.04 4.64 -43.88
N GLU A 315 -5.70 5.81 -43.87
CA GLU A 315 -5.18 7.04 -44.48
C GLU A 315 -3.93 7.58 -43.77
N ARG A 316 -3.83 7.30 -42.46
CA ARG A 316 -2.66 7.57 -41.62
C ARG A 316 -2.07 6.27 -41.13
N GLU A 317 -0.79 6.29 -40.81
CA GLU A 317 -0.13 5.12 -40.26
C GLU A 317 -0.77 4.74 -38.91
N ARG A 318 -1.19 3.47 -38.81
CA ARG A 318 -1.87 2.90 -37.64
C ARG A 318 -1.21 1.59 -37.26
N TRP A 319 -1.07 1.38 -35.96
CA TRP A 319 -0.49 0.16 -35.41
C TRP A 319 -1.33 -0.38 -34.27
N MET A 320 -1.50 -1.69 -34.20
CA MET A 320 -1.89 -2.39 -32.99
C MET A 320 -0.61 -2.85 -32.27
N ILE A 321 -0.41 -2.41 -31.03
CA ILE A 321 0.76 -2.78 -30.23
C ILE A 321 0.37 -3.80 -29.18
N PHE A 322 1.12 -4.90 -29.10
CA PHE A 322 0.97 -5.95 -28.10
C PHE A 322 2.22 -6.03 -27.23
N HIS A 323 2.01 -6.17 -25.93
CA HIS A 323 3.03 -6.54 -24.96
C HIS A 323 2.59 -7.83 -24.28
N HIS A 324 3.32 -8.91 -24.55
CA HIS A 324 3.05 -10.25 -24.02
C HIS A 324 4.12 -10.66 -23.03
N PHE A 325 3.72 -11.38 -21.98
CA PHE A 325 4.61 -12.05 -21.05
C PHE A 325 4.27 -13.55 -20.98
N ALA A 326 5.27 -14.40 -20.81
CA ALA A 326 5.09 -15.82 -20.55
C ALA A 326 6.14 -16.34 -19.58
N TRP A 327 5.67 -16.93 -18.49
CA TRP A 327 6.49 -17.75 -17.61
C TRP A 327 6.80 -19.08 -18.29
N LEU A 328 8.09 -19.30 -18.56
CA LEU A 328 8.62 -20.51 -19.18
C LEU A 328 8.75 -21.66 -18.17
N VAL A 329 8.82 -21.32 -16.89
CA VAL A 329 8.80 -22.24 -15.75
C VAL A 329 7.81 -21.72 -14.70
N ASP A 330 7.57 -22.51 -13.65
CA ASP A 330 6.74 -22.08 -12.52
C ASP A 330 7.18 -20.68 -11.98
N PRO A 331 6.28 -19.78 -11.58
CA PRO A 331 6.69 -18.47 -11.04
C PRO A 331 7.37 -18.50 -9.66
N ALA A 332 7.40 -19.66 -8.97
CA ALA A 332 7.80 -19.87 -7.57
C ALA A 332 6.92 -19.19 -6.51
N PHE A 333 6.50 -17.94 -6.75
CA PHE A 333 5.58 -17.22 -5.90
C PHE A 333 4.32 -16.77 -6.65
N TYR A 334 3.19 -16.83 -5.95
CA TYR A 334 1.86 -16.53 -6.49
C TYR A 334 1.24 -15.40 -5.66
N GLY A 335 1.58 -14.17 -6.03
CA GLY A 335 1.10 -12.94 -5.39
C GLY A 335 0.32 -12.06 -6.34
N VAL A 336 0.43 -10.76 -6.13
CA VAL A 336 -0.05 -9.76 -7.07
C VAL A 336 1.08 -9.42 -8.04
N GLU A 337 0.79 -9.58 -9.32
CA GLU A 337 1.63 -9.21 -10.45
C GLU A 337 1.16 -7.87 -11.03
N SER A 338 2.05 -7.14 -11.67
CA SER A 338 1.64 -5.93 -12.40
C SER A 338 2.47 -5.66 -13.64
N LEU A 339 1.82 -5.06 -14.64
CA LEU A 339 2.43 -4.51 -15.83
C LEU A 339 2.33 -2.99 -15.77
N HIS A 340 3.44 -2.31 -16.09
CA HIS A 340 3.44 -0.89 -16.37
C HIS A 340 4.02 -0.65 -17.75
N ILE A 341 3.19 -0.14 -18.65
CA ILE A 341 3.56 0.13 -20.02
C ILE A 341 3.66 1.64 -20.21
N LEU A 342 4.81 2.08 -20.72
CA LEU A 342 4.92 3.39 -21.36
C LEU A 342 4.49 3.21 -22.83
N PRO A 343 3.30 3.67 -23.21
CA PRO A 343 2.76 3.43 -24.54
C PRO A 343 3.51 4.26 -25.59
N ALA A 344 3.33 3.94 -26.87
CA ALA A 344 4.04 4.64 -27.96
C ALA A 344 3.79 6.15 -28.03
N TYR A 345 2.62 6.60 -27.57
CA TYR A 345 2.29 8.02 -27.46
C TYR A 345 2.92 8.70 -26.23
N TYR A 346 3.80 8.03 -25.48
CA TYR A 346 4.60 8.62 -24.40
C TYR A 346 5.66 9.60 -24.92
N THR A 347 6.38 9.25 -26.00
CA THR A 347 7.48 10.06 -26.53
C THR A 347 7.05 11.13 -27.54
N GLY A 348 5.74 11.25 -27.82
CA GLY A 348 5.18 12.09 -28.88
C GLY A 348 5.19 11.42 -30.26
N GLY A 349 4.45 11.98 -31.21
CA GLY A 349 4.34 11.50 -32.61
C GLY A 349 3.22 10.48 -32.88
N TRP A 350 2.71 9.84 -31.82
CA TRP A 350 1.55 8.93 -31.86
C TRP A 350 0.42 9.45 -30.97
N ASN A 351 -0.82 9.12 -31.30
CA ASN A 351 -2.00 9.30 -30.48
C ASN A 351 -2.65 7.95 -30.15
N PRO A 352 -3.34 7.83 -29.00
CA PRO A 352 -4.18 6.67 -28.73
C PRO A 352 -5.33 6.60 -29.73
N ASP A 353 -5.54 5.45 -30.36
CA ASP A 353 -6.59 5.19 -31.35
C ASP A 353 -7.66 4.20 -30.82
N GLY A 354 -7.86 4.20 -29.51
CA GLY A 354 -8.72 3.25 -28.80
C GLY A 354 -8.29 3.02 -27.36
N LYS A 355 -9.00 2.12 -26.68
CA LYS A 355 -8.69 1.73 -25.30
C LYS A 355 -7.76 0.51 -25.28
N PRO A 356 -6.88 0.39 -24.26
CA PRO A 356 -6.15 -0.84 -24.04
C PRO A 356 -7.09 -2.01 -23.73
N THR A 357 -6.75 -3.18 -24.26
CA THR A 357 -7.41 -4.47 -24.06
C THR A 357 -6.37 -5.52 -23.64
N GLY A 358 -6.81 -6.73 -23.29
CA GLY A 358 -5.92 -7.84 -23.00
C GLY A 358 -6.48 -8.79 -21.95
N GLN A 359 -5.79 -9.92 -21.79
CA GLN A 359 -6.16 -10.97 -20.84
C GLN A 359 -4.93 -11.70 -20.30
N VAL A 360 -5.15 -12.40 -19.20
CA VAL A 360 -4.18 -13.30 -18.55
C VAL A 360 -4.67 -14.73 -18.72
N LEU A 361 -3.74 -15.66 -18.92
CA LEU A 361 -4.01 -17.06 -19.16
C LEU A 361 -3.14 -17.97 -18.30
N TYR A 362 -3.67 -19.16 -17.99
CA TYR A 362 -2.90 -20.26 -17.45
C TYR A 362 -3.48 -21.61 -17.87
N ASP A 363 -2.67 -22.65 -17.76
CA ASP A 363 -3.07 -24.02 -18.06
C ASP A 363 -3.22 -24.81 -16.76
N ARG A 364 -4.28 -25.61 -16.66
CA ARG A 364 -4.51 -26.57 -15.58
C ARG A 364 -5.25 -27.79 -16.11
N ASP A 365 -4.78 -28.97 -15.74
CA ASP A 365 -5.38 -30.26 -16.11
C ASP A 365 -5.60 -30.40 -17.64
N GLY A 366 -4.67 -29.87 -18.44
CA GLY A 366 -4.73 -29.92 -19.90
C GLY A 366 -5.73 -28.95 -20.55
N ARG A 367 -6.32 -28.02 -19.77
CA ARG A 367 -7.22 -26.97 -20.26
C ARG A 367 -6.62 -25.59 -20.01
N THR A 368 -6.86 -24.68 -20.95
CA THR A 368 -6.50 -23.27 -20.83
C THR A 368 -7.63 -22.49 -20.17
N PHE A 369 -7.29 -21.66 -19.19
CA PHE A 369 -8.19 -20.72 -18.56
C PHE A 369 -7.72 -19.30 -18.85
N ALA A 370 -8.67 -18.39 -19.05
CA ALA A 370 -8.41 -16.98 -19.29
C ALA A 370 -9.22 -16.11 -18.31
N ALA A 371 -8.73 -14.90 -18.06
CA ALA A 371 -9.43 -13.87 -17.31
C ALA A 371 -9.01 -12.48 -17.81
N PRO A 372 -9.92 -11.48 -17.77
CA PRO A 372 -9.51 -10.09 -17.87
C PRO A 372 -8.60 -9.71 -16.69
N TYR A 373 -7.80 -8.66 -16.85
CA TYR A 373 -7.03 -8.10 -15.72
C TYR A 373 -7.96 -7.62 -14.61
N TYR A 374 -7.51 -7.72 -13.35
CA TYR A 374 -8.26 -7.20 -12.20
C TYR A 374 -8.50 -5.69 -12.33
N ALA A 375 -7.46 -4.97 -12.74
CA ALA A 375 -7.57 -3.59 -13.19
C ALA A 375 -6.69 -3.40 -14.42
N LEU A 376 -7.25 -2.77 -15.46
CA LEU A 376 -6.55 -2.32 -16.66
C LEU A 376 -6.90 -0.86 -16.90
N ASP A 377 -6.04 0.03 -16.42
CA ASP A 377 -6.27 1.46 -16.46
C ASP A 377 -5.29 2.15 -17.40
N HIS A 378 -5.82 3.08 -18.18
CA HIS A 378 -5.03 4.11 -18.83
C HIS A 378 -5.05 5.35 -17.94
N GLN A 379 -3.91 5.63 -17.29
CA GLN A 379 -3.76 6.78 -16.41
C GLN A 379 -2.65 7.68 -16.89
N THR A 380 -2.82 8.97 -16.63
CA THR A 380 -1.72 9.92 -16.79
C THR A 380 -1.03 10.04 -15.44
N THR A 381 0.13 9.39 -15.29
CA THR A 381 0.87 9.41 -14.03
C THR A 381 1.39 10.81 -13.76
N HIS A 382 1.11 11.32 -12.57
CA HIS A 382 1.63 12.59 -12.06
C HIS A 382 2.81 12.31 -11.13
N ALA A 383 4.03 12.39 -11.64
CA ALA A 383 5.21 12.38 -10.80
C ALA A 383 5.53 13.82 -10.41
N GLN A 384 5.33 14.16 -9.14
CA GLN A 384 5.74 15.46 -8.61
C GLN A 384 7.20 15.36 -8.13
N ASP A 385 8.10 16.12 -8.75
CA ASP A 385 9.47 16.21 -8.24
C ASP A 385 9.53 17.01 -6.94
N PHE A 386 10.69 16.98 -6.28
CA PHE A 386 10.94 17.69 -5.03
C PHE A 386 10.68 19.21 -5.12
N PHE A 387 10.73 19.78 -6.33
CA PHE A 387 10.48 21.20 -6.60
C PHE A 387 9.03 21.49 -6.99
N GLY A 388 8.15 20.50 -6.94
CA GLY A 388 6.74 20.64 -7.24
C GLY A 388 6.40 20.57 -8.73
N SER A 389 7.35 20.26 -9.62
CA SER A 389 7.07 20.07 -11.03
C SER A 389 6.36 18.73 -11.26
N VAL A 390 5.21 18.78 -11.93
CA VAL A 390 4.42 17.58 -12.23
C VAL A 390 4.82 17.11 -13.61
N ARG A 391 5.51 15.97 -13.69
CA ARG A 391 5.66 15.22 -14.93
C ARG A 391 4.41 14.39 -15.15
N THR A 392 3.79 14.64 -16.29
CA THR A 392 2.55 14.02 -16.75
C THR A 392 2.94 13.02 -17.83
N ALA A 393 2.85 11.73 -17.54
CA ALA A 393 3.23 10.66 -18.45
C ALA A 393 2.02 9.75 -18.73
N PRO A 394 1.59 9.56 -19.99
CA PRO A 394 0.63 8.50 -20.28
C PRO A 394 1.24 7.15 -19.88
N SER A 395 0.45 6.32 -19.22
CA SER A 395 0.86 5.01 -18.74
C SER A 395 -0.34 4.07 -18.74
N ILE A 396 -0.09 2.80 -19.08
CA ILE A 396 -1.07 1.74 -18.97
C ILE A 396 -0.63 0.84 -17.81
N PHE A 397 -1.51 0.65 -16.84
CA PHE A 397 -1.29 -0.22 -15.69
C PHE A 397 -2.22 -1.42 -15.79
N ALA A 398 -1.68 -2.62 -15.61
CA ALA A 398 -2.46 -3.85 -15.56
C ALA A 398 -2.07 -4.62 -14.30
N SER A 399 -3.03 -4.93 -13.42
CA SER A 399 -2.80 -5.71 -12.20
C SER A 399 -3.57 -7.03 -12.25
N PHE A 400 -2.97 -8.10 -11.71
CA PHE A 400 -3.58 -9.43 -11.71
C PHE A 400 -2.95 -10.33 -10.65
N SER A 401 -3.58 -11.47 -10.38
CA SER A 401 -3.00 -12.54 -9.57
C SER A 401 -3.06 -13.87 -10.31
N LEU A 402 -1.94 -14.58 -10.30
CA LEU A 402 -1.86 -15.93 -10.85
C LEU A 402 -2.39 -16.95 -9.82
N PRO A 403 -3.20 -17.93 -10.24
CA PRO A 403 -3.69 -18.95 -9.33
C PRO A 403 -2.56 -19.89 -8.93
N LYS A 404 -2.53 -20.34 -7.67
CA LYS A 404 -1.52 -21.29 -7.17
C LYS A 404 -1.49 -22.55 -8.03
N GLN A 405 -0.30 -23.12 -8.25
CA GLN A 405 -0.10 -24.36 -9.01
C GLN A 405 -0.68 -24.27 -10.43
N SER A 406 -0.35 -23.19 -11.14
CA SER A 406 -0.73 -23.00 -12.53
C SER A 406 0.46 -23.24 -13.44
N ALA A 407 0.21 -23.88 -14.58
CA ALA A 407 1.22 -24.09 -15.61
C ALA A 407 1.08 -23.02 -16.70
N ARG A 408 2.18 -22.72 -17.40
CA ARG A 408 2.20 -21.83 -18.59
C ARG A 408 1.47 -20.49 -18.36
N CYS A 409 1.77 -19.84 -17.24
CA CYS A 409 1.22 -18.53 -16.89
C CYS A 409 1.69 -17.47 -17.88
N ARG A 410 0.76 -16.76 -18.50
CA ARG A 410 1.05 -15.79 -19.56
C ARG A 410 -0.06 -14.77 -19.68
N GLY A 411 0.14 -13.75 -20.50
CA GLY A 411 -0.87 -12.75 -20.78
C GLY A 411 -0.34 -11.68 -21.71
N TYR A 412 -1.23 -10.84 -22.20
CA TYR A 412 -0.85 -9.70 -23.03
C TYR A 412 -1.70 -8.47 -22.73
N VAL A 413 -1.18 -7.31 -23.12
CA VAL A 413 -1.94 -6.06 -23.23
C VAL A 413 -1.80 -5.58 -24.66
N ALA A 414 -2.92 -5.23 -25.29
CA ALA A 414 -2.99 -4.66 -26.62
C ALA A 414 -3.48 -3.20 -26.55
N TYR A 415 -2.97 -2.33 -27.41
CA TYR A 415 -3.54 -1.00 -27.59
C TYR A 415 -3.25 -0.45 -28.99
N PRO A 416 -4.23 0.23 -29.62
CA PRO A 416 -4.06 0.83 -30.94
C PRO A 416 -3.47 2.25 -30.85
N ILE A 417 -2.64 2.59 -31.84
CA ILE A 417 -2.06 3.92 -32.02
C ILE A 417 -2.24 4.40 -33.45
N ALA A 418 -2.37 5.71 -33.62
CA ALA A 418 -2.41 6.37 -34.91
C ALA A 418 -1.39 7.51 -34.97
N GLU A 419 -0.81 7.70 -36.15
CA GLU A 419 0.16 8.75 -36.42
C GLU A 419 -0.45 10.14 -36.25
N THR A 420 0.29 11.02 -35.55
CA THR A 420 -0.13 12.40 -35.30
C THR A 420 0.47 13.37 -36.32
N VAL A 421 1.69 13.09 -36.81
CA VAL A 421 2.47 13.97 -37.67
C VAL A 421 2.97 13.13 -38.84
N ASN A 422 2.83 13.63 -40.07
CA ASN A 422 3.24 12.94 -41.31
C ASN A 422 4.77 12.99 -41.50
N ILE A 423 5.52 12.50 -40.50
CA ILE A 423 6.97 12.35 -40.51
C ILE A 423 7.30 10.94 -39.97
N PRO A 424 8.31 10.26 -40.52
CA PRO A 424 8.74 8.97 -40.02
C PRO A 424 9.02 9.02 -38.51
N THR A 425 8.17 8.38 -37.72
CA THR A 425 8.22 8.42 -36.26
C THR A 425 8.54 7.04 -35.73
N ILE A 426 9.52 6.95 -34.83
CA ILE A 426 9.85 5.70 -34.15
C ILE A 426 8.66 5.29 -33.26
N VAL A 427 8.23 4.05 -33.37
CA VAL A 427 7.38 3.43 -32.35
C VAL A 427 8.30 3.04 -31.20
N TYR A 428 8.11 3.63 -30.03
CA TYR A 428 8.83 3.29 -28.81
C TYR A 428 7.83 2.95 -27.71
N SER A 429 7.79 1.71 -27.26
CA SER A 429 6.99 1.35 -26.10
C SER A 429 7.74 0.39 -25.18
N SER A 430 7.73 0.69 -23.88
CA SER A 430 8.39 -0.16 -22.88
C SER A 430 7.36 -0.82 -21.98
N LEU A 431 7.52 -2.12 -21.76
CA LEU A 431 6.81 -2.91 -20.75
C LEU A 431 7.71 -3.11 -19.54
N ASN A 432 7.21 -2.77 -18.35
CA ASN A 432 7.80 -3.15 -17.07
C ASN A 432 6.92 -4.21 -16.41
N TYR A 433 7.39 -5.46 -16.36
CA TYR A 433 6.76 -6.57 -15.66
C TYR A 433 7.26 -6.62 -14.22
N THR A 434 6.37 -6.57 -13.23
CA THR A 434 6.74 -6.61 -11.81
C THR A 434 6.21 -7.86 -11.13
N HIS A 435 7.15 -8.70 -10.70
CA HIS A 435 6.92 -9.97 -10.00
C HIS A 435 7.15 -9.85 -8.51
N GLN A 436 6.19 -10.33 -7.71
CA GLN A 436 6.36 -10.47 -6.27
C GLN A 436 7.16 -11.75 -5.96
N ARG A 437 8.17 -11.67 -5.08
CA ARG A 437 9.10 -12.78 -4.80
C ARG A 437 8.98 -13.35 -3.39
N GLY A 438 8.14 -12.75 -2.54
CA GLY A 438 8.05 -13.12 -1.13
C GLY A 438 6.83 -12.60 -0.41
N TRP A 439 6.61 -13.12 0.79
CA TRP A 439 5.35 -13.00 1.53
C TRP A 439 5.32 -11.78 2.47
N ILE A 440 6.50 -11.36 2.97
CA ILE A 440 6.60 -10.39 4.06
C ILE A 440 6.54 -8.98 3.51
N GLN A 441 5.32 -8.53 3.23
CA GLN A 441 5.05 -7.16 2.80
C GLN A 441 3.98 -6.55 3.69
N TYR A 442 4.25 -5.37 4.24
CA TYR A 442 3.27 -4.66 5.04
C TYR A 442 3.31 -3.15 4.79
N PRO A 443 2.20 -2.53 4.36
CA PRO A 443 0.95 -3.16 3.91
C PRO A 443 1.13 -3.90 2.58
N VAL A 444 0.32 -4.94 2.35
CA VAL A 444 0.21 -5.62 1.05
C VAL A 444 -0.26 -4.63 -0.01
N VAL A 445 0.27 -4.77 -1.23
CA VAL A 445 0.02 -3.86 -2.36
C VAL A 445 -0.64 -4.64 -3.47
N ALA A 446 -1.75 -4.11 -3.98
CA ALA A 446 -2.51 -4.68 -5.09
C ALA A 446 -2.11 -4.11 -6.47
N ASP A 447 -1.30 -3.04 -6.51
CA ASP A 447 -0.63 -2.55 -7.72
C ASP A 447 0.81 -2.09 -7.38
N PRO A 448 1.79 -3.02 -7.46
CA PRO A 448 3.19 -2.70 -7.17
C PRO A 448 3.77 -1.62 -8.09
N ALA A 449 3.34 -1.58 -9.34
CA ALA A 449 3.86 -0.64 -10.33
C ALA A 449 3.43 0.81 -10.03
N GLN A 450 2.19 1.04 -9.57
CA GLN A 450 1.75 2.38 -9.20
C GLN A 450 2.48 2.99 -7.98
N ARG A 451 3.06 2.17 -7.10
CA ARG A 451 3.76 2.68 -5.88
C ARG A 451 5.23 3.08 -6.08
N GLY A 452 5.75 3.03 -7.30
CA GLY A 452 6.96 3.79 -7.67
C GLY A 452 8.30 3.19 -7.24
N SER A 453 8.39 1.92 -6.85
CA SER A 453 9.68 1.29 -6.47
C SER A 453 10.35 0.58 -7.64
N TYR A 454 10.52 1.28 -8.77
CA TYR A 454 11.11 0.74 -10.00
C TYR A 454 12.60 0.37 -9.89
N TRP A 455 13.28 0.76 -8.80
CA TRP A 455 14.75 0.73 -8.69
C TRP A 455 15.28 0.17 -7.37
N ASN A 456 14.44 -0.43 -6.51
CA ASN A 456 14.91 -1.04 -5.27
C ASN A 456 15.19 -2.53 -5.48
N GLN A 457 16.43 -2.83 -5.86
CA GLN A 457 16.89 -4.16 -6.30
C GLN A 457 16.99 -5.21 -5.17
N ASN A 458 16.90 -4.78 -3.90
CA ASN A 458 16.80 -5.66 -2.73
C ASN A 458 15.35 -5.82 -2.21
N SER A 459 14.35 -5.48 -3.04
CA SER A 459 12.96 -5.46 -2.62
C SER A 459 12.24 -6.79 -2.88
N LEU A 460 11.09 -6.95 -2.21
CA LEU A 460 10.15 -8.07 -2.41
C LEU A 460 9.61 -8.15 -3.85
N PHE A 461 9.87 -7.15 -4.68
CA PHE A 461 9.42 -7.05 -6.05
C PHE A 461 10.62 -6.98 -6.99
N LEU A 462 10.56 -7.77 -8.07
CA LEU A 462 11.50 -7.67 -9.17
C LEU A 462 10.77 -7.09 -10.38
N THR A 463 11.30 -5.99 -10.92
CA THR A 463 10.79 -5.40 -12.15
C THR A 463 11.74 -5.69 -13.30
N ILE A 464 11.20 -6.23 -14.39
CA ILE A 464 11.92 -6.55 -15.63
C ILE A 464 11.31 -5.69 -16.74
N GLN A 465 12.17 -4.95 -17.42
CA GLN A 465 11.82 -4.11 -18.56
C GLN A 465 12.13 -4.79 -19.89
N ASN A 466 11.18 -4.71 -20.81
CA ASN A 466 11.31 -5.01 -22.24
C ASN A 466 10.92 -3.79 -23.07
N ILE A 467 11.59 -3.55 -24.19
CA ILE A 467 11.36 -2.36 -25.02
C ILE A 467 11.08 -2.81 -26.46
N LEU A 468 9.88 -2.49 -26.95
CA LEU A 468 9.55 -2.58 -28.36
C LEU A 468 9.93 -1.26 -29.03
N ARG A 469 10.91 -1.32 -29.94
CA ARG A 469 11.35 -0.15 -30.69
C ARG A 469 11.55 -0.48 -32.16
N PHE A 470 10.87 0.25 -33.05
CA PHE A 470 11.03 0.08 -34.50
C PHE A 470 10.60 1.34 -35.25
N TYR A 471 10.95 1.43 -36.52
CA TYR A 471 10.36 2.39 -37.45
C TYR A 471 10.02 1.71 -38.77
N SER A 472 9.00 2.23 -39.45
CA SER A 472 8.56 1.76 -40.76
C SER A 472 9.19 2.60 -41.86
N THR A 473 9.69 1.95 -42.91
CA THR A 473 10.16 2.58 -44.15
C THR A 473 9.43 2.00 -45.35
N GLU A 474 9.55 2.62 -46.52
CA GLU A 474 9.00 2.03 -47.75
C GLU A 474 9.56 0.60 -48.00
N SER A 475 10.83 0.37 -47.65
CA SER A 475 11.55 -0.90 -47.82
C SER A 475 11.25 -1.98 -46.78
N GLY A 476 10.64 -1.67 -45.64
CA GLY A 476 10.37 -2.66 -44.58
C GLY A 476 10.31 -2.07 -43.17
N ILE A 477 10.35 -2.94 -42.17
CA ILE A 477 10.40 -2.57 -40.75
C ILE A 477 11.81 -2.84 -40.22
N ASP A 478 12.41 -1.84 -39.58
CA ASP A 478 13.68 -1.99 -38.87
C ASP A 478 13.41 -2.02 -37.36
N VAL A 479 13.57 -3.19 -36.75
CA VAL A 479 13.47 -3.37 -35.28
C VAL A 479 14.81 -3.02 -34.64
N LEU A 480 14.77 -2.13 -33.65
CA LEU A 480 15.94 -1.64 -32.92
C LEU A 480 16.10 -2.45 -31.62
N SER A 481 17.22 -3.17 -31.51
CA SER A 481 17.60 -3.98 -30.34
C SER A 481 18.23 -3.17 -29.22
#